data_AF-A0A9W4INZ3-F1
#
_entry.id   AF-A0A9W4INZ3-F1
#
_cell.length_a   1.000
_cell.length_b   1.000
_cell.length_c   1.000
_cell.angle_alpha   90.00
_cell.angle_beta   90.00
_cell.angle_gamma   90.00
#
_symmetry.space_group_name_H-M   'P 1'
#
loop_
_entity.id
_entity.type
_entity.pdbx_description
1 polymer ?
#
loop_
_entity_poly.entity_id
_entity_poly.type
_entity_poly.pdbx_seq_one_letter_code
_entity_poly.pdbx_strand_id
1 'polypeptide(L)'
;MKSLSYTLAVLLPLASQLVVAMPGAEPDVGYLEERNKGSDWGYKNHHGDDDHHEYDNQNVCEVKYPYPYYKYPCDSSPSNGTSILGATFTSFCKYQNADSGIWYSAPKGWVKEDDKPRKCRM
;
A
#
# COMPACT_ATOMS: atom_id res chain seq x y z
N MET A 1 51.99 -28.35 48.68
CA MET A 1 50.63 -28.93 48.61
C MET A 1 49.65 -27.78 48.69
N LYS A 2 48.77 -27.67 47.69
CA LYS A 2 47.96 -26.48 47.36
C LYS A 2 46.83 -26.24 48.37
N SER A 3 46.69 -24.99 48.81
CA SER A 3 45.57 -24.51 49.64
C SER A 3 44.28 -24.45 48.83
N LEU A 4 43.18 -25.00 49.38
CA LEU A 4 41.83 -24.80 48.85
C LEU A 4 41.29 -23.45 49.33
N SER A 5 40.90 -22.61 48.39
CA SER A 5 40.08 -21.42 48.64
C SER A 5 38.77 -21.59 47.89
N TYR A 6 37.71 -21.95 48.61
CA TYR A 6 36.34 -21.89 48.10
C TYR A 6 35.85 -20.46 48.19
N THR A 7 35.55 -19.83 47.05
CA THR A 7 34.78 -18.59 46.99
C THR A 7 33.56 -18.82 46.12
N LEU A 8 32.42 -18.94 46.78
CA LEU A 8 31.08 -18.88 46.22
C LEU A 8 30.77 -17.40 45.96
N ALA A 9 30.72 -16.99 44.69
CA ALA A 9 30.17 -15.70 44.29
C ALA A 9 29.04 -15.95 43.29
N VAL A 10 27.85 -15.71 43.81
CA VAL A 10 26.50 -15.79 43.26
C VAL A 10 26.37 -15.27 41.83
N LEU A 11 25.75 -16.07 40.97
CA LEU A 11 25.22 -15.69 39.66
C LEU A 11 24.15 -14.59 39.81
N LEU A 12 24.41 -13.38 39.29
CA LEU A 12 23.34 -12.43 38.98
C LEU A 12 23.11 -12.41 37.46
N PRO A 13 21.92 -12.77 36.96
CA PRO A 13 21.52 -12.37 35.63
C PRO A 13 21.26 -10.85 35.63
N LEU A 14 22.06 -10.12 34.86
CA LEU A 14 21.83 -8.71 34.54
C LEU A 14 20.48 -8.60 33.79
N ALA A 15 19.42 -8.28 34.53
CA ALA A 15 18.13 -7.94 33.96
C ALA A 15 18.29 -6.67 33.10
N SER A 16 18.27 -6.86 31.79
CA SER A 16 18.26 -5.76 30.82
C SER A 16 16.91 -5.04 30.92
N GLN A 17 16.89 -3.81 31.41
CA GLN A 17 15.72 -2.95 31.30
C GLN A 17 15.61 -2.47 29.85
N LEU A 18 14.78 -3.12 29.04
CA LEU A 18 14.32 -2.57 27.78
C LEU A 18 13.29 -1.48 28.09
N VAL A 19 13.77 -0.26 28.32
CA VAL A 19 12.90 0.93 28.22
C VAL A 19 12.57 1.10 26.75
N VAL A 20 11.39 0.63 26.36
CA VAL A 20 10.79 0.99 25.07
C VAL A 20 10.32 2.43 25.21
N ALA A 21 11.16 3.37 24.78
CA ALA A 21 10.70 4.72 24.49
C ALA A 21 9.81 4.65 23.23
N MET A 22 8.51 4.49 23.42
CA MET A 22 7.53 4.72 22.36
C MET A 22 7.36 6.24 22.24
N PRO A 23 7.74 6.90 21.13
CA PRO A 23 7.31 8.27 20.90
C PRO A 23 5.79 8.27 20.73
N GLY A 24 5.08 8.80 21.73
CA GLY A 24 3.67 9.12 21.63
C GLY A 24 3.52 10.33 20.72
N ALA A 25 3.27 10.10 19.43
CA ALA A 25 2.84 11.16 18.53
C ALA A 25 1.35 11.42 18.79
N GLU A 26 1.04 12.63 19.29
CA GLU A 26 -0.32 13.16 19.37
C GLU A 26 -0.97 13.15 17.98
N PRO A 27 -2.28 12.84 17.87
CA PRO A 27 -2.97 12.98 16.61
C PRO A 27 -3.16 14.47 16.30
N ASP A 28 -2.27 15.03 15.48
CA ASP A 28 -2.51 16.28 14.78
C ASP A 28 -3.62 16.05 13.76
N VAL A 29 -4.86 16.31 14.17
CA VAL A 29 -6.04 16.34 13.29
C VAL A 29 -6.02 17.63 12.46
N GLY A 30 -4.98 17.76 11.64
CA GLY A 30 -4.89 18.78 10.61
C GLY A 30 -5.98 18.52 9.56
N TYR A 31 -7.01 19.37 9.60
CA TYR A 31 -8.06 19.48 8.58
C TYR A 31 -7.41 19.65 7.20
N LEU A 32 -7.27 18.57 6.43
CA LEU A 32 -6.72 18.65 5.07
C LEU A 32 -7.79 19.20 4.14
N GLU A 33 -7.64 20.49 3.80
CA GLU A 33 -8.44 21.18 2.80
C GLU A 33 -8.43 20.44 1.46
N GLU A 34 -9.62 20.11 0.99
CA GLU A 34 -9.90 19.62 -0.35
C GLU A 34 -9.60 20.73 -1.38
N ARG A 35 -8.39 20.73 -1.97
CA ARG A 35 -8.15 21.49 -3.21
C ARG A 35 -8.47 20.61 -4.41
N ASN A 36 -9.76 20.55 -4.73
CA ASN A 36 -10.22 20.12 -6.04
C ASN A 36 -9.83 21.18 -7.08
N LYS A 37 -8.85 20.88 -7.93
CA LYS A 37 -8.59 21.67 -9.15
C LYS A 37 -8.35 20.72 -10.31
N GLY A 38 -9.45 20.25 -10.88
CA GLY A 38 -9.48 19.55 -12.16
C GLY A 38 -8.79 20.37 -13.24
N SER A 39 -7.87 19.72 -13.95
CA SER A 39 -7.26 20.27 -15.16
C SER A 39 -7.81 19.49 -16.34
N ASP A 40 -8.82 20.08 -16.95
CA ASP A 40 -9.34 19.79 -18.28
C ASP A 40 -8.23 19.95 -19.32
N TRP A 41 -7.92 18.87 -20.05
CA TRP A 41 -7.10 18.92 -21.24
C TRP A 41 -7.68 17.99 -22.30
N GLY A 42 -8.44 18.61 -23.21
CA GLY A 42 -9.09 17.95 -24.33
C GLY A 42 -8.16 17.56 -25.46
N TYR A 43 -8.55 16.51 -26.19
CA TYR A 43 -8.10 16.24 -27.55
C TYR A 43 -9.24 15.63 -28.39
N LYS A 44 -9.70 16.45 -29.35
CA LYS A 44 -10.24 16.22 -30.71
C LYS A 44 -11.16 15.01 -31.03
N ASN A 45 -12.26 15.37 -31.70
CA ASN A 45 -13.28 14.55 -32.36
C ASN A 45 -12.72 13.61 -33.45
N HIS A 46 -13.31 12.41 -33.55
CA HIS A 46 -13.52 11.70 -34.81
C HIS A 46 -14.89 10.99 -34.77
N HIS A 47 -15.77 11.36 -35.71
CA HIS A 47 -17.00 10.64 -36.05
C HIS A 47 -16.66 9.32 -36.74
N GLY A 48 -17.35 8.24 -36.37
CA GLY A 48 -17.24 6.95 -37.02
C GLY A 48 -18.18 5.93 -36.38
N ASP A 49 -19.39 5.90 -36.91
CA ASP A 49 -20.29 4.75 -37.07
C ASP A 49 -20.89 4.03 -35.86
N ASP A 50 -22.21 3.95 -35.93
CA ASP A 50 -23.14 3.19 -35.10
C ASP A 50 -22.79 1.69 -35.08
N ASP A 51 -22.59 1.14 -33.87
CA ASP A 51 -22.84 -0.28 -33.60
C ASP A 51 -23.44 -0.42 -32.19
N HIS A 52 -24.77 -0.54 -32.15
CA HIS A 52 -25.52 -0.86 -30.94
C HIS A 52 -25.39 -2.36 -30.64
N HIS A 53 -24.38 -2.76 -29.86
CA HIS A 53 -24.33 -4.11 -29.33
C HIS A 53 -23.88 -4.16 -27.86
N GLU A 54 -24.84 -4.63 -27.04
CA GLU A 54 -24.60 -5.67 -26.02
C GLU A 54 -24.18 -5.21 -24.59
N TYR A 55 -25.19 -5.15 -23.71
CA TYR A 55 -25.11 -5.23 -22.24
C TYR A 55 -23.80 -4.80 -21.57
N ASP A 56 -23.59 -3.48 -21.52
CA ASP A 56 -22.40 -2.83 -20.95
C ASP A 56 -22.40 -2.81 -19.40
N ASN A 57 -22.60 -3.98 -18.78
CA ASN A 57 -22.53 -4.18 -17.34
C ASN A 57 -21.16 -4.75 -16.92
N GLN A 58 -20.11 -4.46 -17.70
CA GLN A 58 -18.76 -4.86 -17.37
C GLN A 58 -18.23 -3.99 -16.24
N ASN A 59 -17.88 -4.61 -15.12
CA ASN A 59 -17.30 -3.91 -13.99
C ASN A 59 -15.97 -3.30 -14.42
N VAL A 60 -15.92 -1.97 -14.46
CA VAL A 60 -14.77 -1.18 -14.92
C VAL A 60 -13.52 -1.43 -14.06
N CYS A 61 -13.73 -1.85 -12.82
CA CYS A 61 -12.71 -2.22 -11.85
C CYS A 61 -12.43 -3.74 -11.81
N GLU A 62 -12.96 -4.51 -12.76
CA GLU A 62 -12.66 -5.93 -12.86
C GLU A 62 -11.18 -6.17 -13.20
N VAL A 63 -10.59 -7.13 -12.49
CA VAL A 63 -9.23 -7.59 -12.72
C VAL A 63 -9.20 -8.45 -13.98
N LYS A 64 -8.86 -7.82 -15.11
CA LYS A 64 -8.66 -8.50 -16.40
C LYS A 64 -7.28 -9.15 -16.53
N TYR A 65 -6.29 -8.61 -15.82
CA TYR A 65 -4.92 -9.13 -15.78
C TYR A 65 -4.46 -9.20 -14.33
N PRO A 66 -3.84 -10.32 -13.89
CA PRO A 66 -3.34 -10.43 -12.53
C PRO A 66 -2.21 -9.42 -12.31
N TYR A 67 -2.15 -8.85 -11.12
CA TYR A 67 -1.14 -7.89 -10.69
C TYR A 67 -0.67 -8.22 -9.26
N PRO A 68 0.56 -7.85 -8.91
CA PRO A 68 1.08 -8.11 -7.57
C PRO A 68 0.47 -7.17 -6.51
N TYR A 69 0.34 -7.69 -5.30
CA TYR A 69 0.22 -6.86 -4.09
C TYR A 69 1.59 -6.71 -3.45
N TYR A 70 1.87 -5.52 -2.93
CA TYR A 70 3.11 -5.17 -2.27
C TYR A 70 2.91 -4.94 -0.78
N LYS A 71 3.91 -5.24 0.03
CA LYS A 71 3.86 -5.02 1.48
C LYS A 71 3.90 -3.52 1.85
N TYR A 72 4.64 -2.71 1.09
CA TYR A 72 4.85 -1.28 1.32
C TYR A 72 4.75 -0.51 0.00
N PRO A 73 4.39 0.79 0.02
CA PRO A 73 4.30 1.62 -1.18
C PRO A 73 5.68 2.18 -1.57
N CYS A 74 6.59 1.28 -1.95
CA CYS A 74 7.93 1.59 -2.44
C CYS A 74 8.45 0.50 -3.39
N ASP A 75 9.36 0.86 -4.29
CA ASP A 75 9.84 -0.05 -5.35
C ASP A 75 10.63 -1.25 -4.84
N SER A 76 11.30 -1.10 -3.69
CA SER A 76 12.02 -2.20 -3.03
C SER A 76 11.11 -3.13 -2.23
N SER A 77 9.80 -2.87 -2.20
CA SER A 77 8.87 -3.68 -1.42
C SER A 77 8.79 -5.10 -2.00
N PRO A 78 8.87 -6.15 -1.17
CA PRO A 78 8.50 -7.47 -1.62
C PRO A 78 7.01 -7.52 -1.98
N SER A 79 6.67 -8.38 -2.94
CA SER A 79 5.29 -8.76 -3.20
C SER A 79 4.79 -9.73 -2.13
N ASN A 80 3.54 -9.60 -1.70
CA ASN A 80 2.90 -10.48 -0.72
C ASN A 80 1.68 -11.24 -1.28
N GLY A 81 1.48 -11.20 -2.60
CA GLY A 81 0.46 -12.00 -3.29
C GLY A 81 0.13 -11.45 -4.67
N THR A 82 -0.90 -12.02 -5.29
CA THR A 82 -1.40 -11.63 -6.61
C THR A 82 -2.90 -11.45 -6.58
N SER A 83 -3.42 -10.56 -7.40
CA SER A 83 -4.86 -10.40 -7.62
C SER A 83 -5.47 -11.62 -8.32
N ILE A 84 -6.78 -11.77 -8.16
CA ILE A 84 -7.55 -12.88 -8.70
C ILE A 84 -8.29 -12.37 -9.94
N LEU A 85 -8.21 -13.10 -11.04
CA LEU A 85 -8.95 -12.78 -12.27
C LEU A 85 -10.46 -12.71 -12.01
N GLY A 86 -11.12 -11.71 -12.60
CA GLY A 86 -12.56 -11.47 -12.42
C GLY A 86 -12.95 -10.87 -11.06
N ALA A 87 -12.01 -10.72 -10.12
CA ALA A 87 -12.26 -9.98 -8.89
C ALA A 87 -12.44 -8.49 -9.18
N THR A 88 -13.01 -7.75 -8.24
CA THR A 88 -13.10 -6.28 -8.32
C THR A 88 -11.94 -5.66 -7.56
N PHE A 89 -11.19 -4.77 -8.23
CA PHE A 89 -10.20 -3.93 -7.56
C PHE A 89 -10.90 -3.00 -6.57
N THR A 90 -10.42 -3.00 -5.32
CA THR A 90 -10.88 -2.09 -4.26
C THR A 90 -9.68 -1.46 -3.58
N SER A 91 -9.79 -0.17 -3.31
CA SER A 91 -8.76 0.59 -2.61
C SER A 91 -9.36 1.48 -1.51
N PHE A 92 -8.61 1.69 -0.43
CA PHE A 92 -9.02 2.49 0.73
C PHE A 92 -8.43 3.91 0.73
N CYS A 93 -7.15 4.06 0.36
CA CYS A 93 -6.54 5.36 0.12
C CYS A 93 -5.56 5.34 -1.06
N LYS A 94 -5.27 6.53 -1.59
CA LYS A 94 -4.20 6.82 -2.54
C LYS A 94 -3.04 7.45 -1.79
N TYR A 95 -1.83 6.98 -2.06
CA TYR A 95 -0.60 7.50 -1.49
C TYR A 95 0.35 7.89 -2.62
N GLN A 96 0.88 9.11 -2.56
CA GLN A 96 1.86 9.60 -3.53
C GLN A 96 3.23 9.64 -2.86
N ASN A 97 4.13 8.78 -3.33
CA ASN A 97 5.52 8.75 -2.92
C ASN A 97 6.35 9.54 -3.95
N ALA A 98 7.23 10.42 -3.47
CA ALA A 98 8.06 11.26 -4.34
C ALA A 98 8.96 10.43 -5.27
N ASP A 99 9.45 9.29 -4.80
CA ASP A 99 10.44 8.49 -5.51
C ASP A 99 9.83 7.29 -6.25
N SER A 100 8.78 6.67 -5.68
CA SER A 100 8.20 5.42 -6.20
C SER A 100 6.82 5.56 -6.84
N GLY A 101 6.30 6.79 -6.97
CA GLY A 101 5.08 7.09 -7.68
C GLY A 101 3.80 6.93 -6.87
N ILE A 102 2.70 6.61 -7.55
CA ILE A 102 1.35 6.54 -6.96
C ILE A 102 1.02 5.11 -6.57
N TRP A 103 0.52 4.95 -5.35
CA TRP A 103 0.15 3.69 -4.73
C TRP A 103 -1.27 3.74 -4.18
N TYR A 104 -1.91 2.58 -4.14
CA TYR A 104 -3.26 2.38 -3.62
C TYR A 104 -3.23 1.34 -2.51
N SER A 105 -3.75 1.68 -1.33
CA SER A 105 -3.95 0.71 -0.27
C SER A 105 -5.16 -0.16 -0.62
N ALA A 106 -5.00 -1.47 -0.56
CA ALA A 106 -5.99 -2.48 -0.89
C ALA A 106 -6.03 -3.55 0.22
N PRO A 107 -7.07 -4.41 0.29
CA PRO A 107 -7.21 -5.40 1.38
C PRO A 107 -6.02 -6.34 1.56
N LYS A 108 -5.24 -6.59 0.50
CA LYS A 108 -4.10 -7.51 0.50
C LYS A 108 -2.73 -6.80 0.53
N GLY A 109 -2.69 -5.47 0.56
CA GLY A 109 -1.44 -4.72 0.55
C GLY A 109 -1.55 -3.45 -0.29
N TRP A 110 -0.46 -3.07 -0.95
CA TRP A 110 -0.37 -1.91 -1.81
C TRP A 110 -0.35 -2.32 -3.28
N VAL A 111 -0.96 -1.52 -4.13
CA VAL A 111 -1.00 -1.72 -5.58
C VAL A 111 -0.48 -0.45 -6.25
N LYS A 112 0.38 -0.58 -7.25
CA LYS A 112 0.89 0.57 -8.01
C LYS A 112 -0.18 1.08 -8.97
N GLU A 113 -0.16 2.37 -9.32
CA GLU A 113 -1.07 2.94 -10.32
C GLU A 113 -1.09 2.16 -11.64
N ASP A 114 0.09 1.76 -12.11
CA ASP A 114 0.24 1.07 -13.40
C ASP A 114 -0.29 -0.38 -13.38
N ASP A 115 -0.44 -0.95 -12.19
CA ASP A 115 -0.86 -2.35 -11.97
C ASP A 115 -2.38 -2.51 -11.87
N LYS A 116 -3.09 -1.49 -11.38
CA LYS A 116 -4.55 -1.56 -11.20
C LYS A 116 -5.29 -1.52 -12.55
N PRO A 117 -6.56 -1.97 -12.60
CA PRO A 117 -7.38 -1.80 -13.80
C PRO A 117 -7.43 -0.32 -14.23
N ARG A 118 -6.99 -0.03 -15.46
CA ARG A 118 -6.74 1.35 -15.94
C ARG A 118 -7.93 2.30 -15.81
N LYS A 119 -9.14 1.77 -15.97
CA LYS A 119 -10.36 2.56 -15.92
C LYS A 119 -10.94 2.71 -14.50
N CYS A 120 -10.36 2.02 -13.52
CA CYS A 120 -10.80 2.11 -12.13
C CYS A 120 -10.25 3.38 -11.48
N ARG A 121 -11.17 4.22 -11.00
CA ARG A 121 -10.88 5.43 -10.21
C ARG A 121 -11.07 5.13 -8.73
N MET A 122 -10.38 5.90 -7.91
CA MET A 122 -10.53 5.93 -6.47
C MET A 122 -11.46 7.07 -6.05
#